data_AF-A0A1E7EKT2-F1
#
_entry.id   AF-A0A1E7EKT2-F1
#
_cell.length_a   1.000
_cell.length_b   1.000
_cell.length_c   1.000
_cell.angle_alpha   90.00
_cell.angle_beta   90.00
_cell.angle_gamma   90.00
#
_symmetry.space_group_name_H-M   'P 1'
#
loop_
_entity.id
_entity.type
_entity.pdbx_description
1 polymer ?
#
loop_
_entity_poly.entity_id
_entity_poly.type
_entity_poly.pdbx_seq_one_letter_code
_entity_poly.pdbx_strand_id
1 'polypeptide(L)'
;MNDVNIEDNELDQHEVAAQQEQEQQQVIAAATKQRHLKIDSVLEKKEKFPLRNRNKIDVLIKEFLEKLGDDIHDMLCGDNIDEIYRGLDSDRDTEEEVETAIRFFPEVLSRRKDVYAGILHYPIQELAITLDEDDGCWRCNLKAVSFIPIVARLAIEFGLFEEVERGGLLSIDDQSYNVLHHLMFSNPIERDNREQHHEAIDDKYFQV
;
A
#
# COMPACT_ATOMS: atom_id res chain seq x y z
N MET A 1 -8.13 -65.05 -19.72
CA MET A 1 -8.93 -63.89 -19.25
C MET A 1 -7.93 -62.92 -18.69
N ASN A 2 -7.67 -61.85 -19.44
CA ASN A 2 -6.71 -60.81 -19.12
C ASN A 2 -7.50 -59.67 -18.49
N ASP A 3 -7.26 -59.38 -17.22
CA ASP A 3 -7.61 -58.09 -16.64
C ASP A 3 -6.30 -57.42 -16.27
N VAL A 4 -5.86 -56.51 -17.16
CA VAL A 4 -4.74 -55.60 -16.90
C VAL A 4 -5.33 -54.40 -16.18
N ASN A 5 -4.95 -54.26 -14.93
CA ASN A 5 -5.22 -53.13 -14.05
C ASN A 5 -4.55 -51.88 -14.64
N ILE A 6 -5.33 -50.88 -15.04
CA ILE A 6 -4.84 -49.56 -15.46
C ILE A 6 -5.58 -48.51 -14.63
N GLU A 7 -5.09 -48.24 -13.43
CA GLU A 7 -5.36 -47.01 -12.69
C GLU A 7 -4.14 -46.76 -11.80
N ASP A 8 -3.23 -45.87 -12.22
CA ASP A 8 -2.26 -45.14 -11.36
C ASP A 8 -1.23 -44.40 -12.23
N ASN A 9 -1.62 -43.29 -12.89
CA ASN A 9 -0.62 -42.46 -13.59
C ASN A 9 -0.93 -40.95 -13.64
N GLU A 10 -1.92 -40.47 -12.86
CA GLU A 10 -2.26 -39.04 -12.81
C GLU A 10 -1.74 -38.33 -11.54
N LEU A 11 -1.34 -39.08 -10.50
CA LEU A 11 -0.79 -38.51 -9.26
C LEU A 11 0.66 -37.97 -9.41
N ASP A 12 1.43 -38.49 -10.39
CA ASP A 12 2.87 -38.24 -10.51
C ASP A 12 3.22 -36.90 -11.20
N GLN A 13 2.33 -36.38 -12.06
CA GLN A 13 2.60 -35.13 -12.80
C GLN A 13 2.48 -33.87 -11.93
N HIS A 14 1.57 -33.88 -10.94
CA HIS A 14 1.39 -32.75 -10.03
C HIS A 14 2.54 -32.62 -9.02
N GLU A 15 3.10 -33.74 -8.54
CA GLU A 15 4.26 -33.72 -7.62
C GLU A 15 5.55 -33.25 -8.33
N VAL A 16 5.77 -33.66 -9.58
CA VAL A 16 6.94 -33.21 -10.37
C VAL A 16 6.85 -31.71 -10.70
N ALA A 17 5.66 -31.20 -11.04
CA ALA A 17 5.46 -29.77 -11.29
C ALA A 17 5.69 -28.93 -10.01
N ALA A 18 5.17 -29.37 -8.87
CA ALA A 18 5.36 -28.69 -7.58
C ALA A 18 6.83 -28.68 -7.13
N GLN A 19 7.58 -29.77 -7.36
CA GLN A 19 9.02 -29.82 -7.08
C GLN A 19 9.83 -28.88 -7.98
N GLN A 20 9.50 -28.82 -9.28
CA GLN A 20 10.16 -27.90 -10.21
C GLN A 20 9.88 -26.43 -9.87
N GLU A 21 8.65 -26.09 -9.47
CA GLU A 21 8.31 -24.74 -9.00
C GLU A 21 9.06 -24.38 -7.72
N GLN A 22 9.15 -25.30 -6.75
CA GLN A 22 9.92 -25.08 -5.53
C GLN A 22 11.42 -24.89 -5.81
N GLU A 23 12.03 -25.71 -6.68
CA GLU A 23 13.43 -25.55 -7.06
C GLU A 23 13.68 -24.20 -7.76
N GLN A 24 12.78 -23.78 -8.67
CA GLN A 24 12.87 -22.47 -9.32
C GLN A 24 12.75 -21.33 -8.31
N GLN A 25 11.79 -21.40 -7.38
CA GLN A 25 11.63 -20.40 -6.32
C GLN A 25 12.88 -20.31 -5.44
N GLN A 26 13.50 -21.45 -5.09
CA GLN A 26 14.74 -21.47 -4.33
C GLN A 26 15.92 -20.83 -5.08
N VAL A 27 16.05 -21.11 -6.38
CA VAL A 27 17.09 -20.49 -7.23
C VAL A 27 16.89 -18.97 -7.32
N ILE A 28 15.65 -18.51 -7.51
CA ILE A 28 15.30 -17.09 -7.57
C ILE A 28 15.61 -16.41 -6.22
N ALA A 29 15.20 -17.02 -5.10
CA ALA A 29 15.45 -16.49 -3.77
C ALA A 29 16.95 -16.39 -3.46
N ALA A 30 17.74 -17.41 -3.81
CA ALA A 30 19.19 -17.40 -3.65
C ALA A 30 19.86 -16.28 -4.48
N ALA A 31 19.45 -16.12 -5.74
CA ALA A 31 19.95 -15.06 -6.60
C ALA A 31 19.58 -13.66 -6.07
N THR A 32 18.37 -13.47 -5.55
CA THR A 32 17.94 -12.23 -4.91
C THR A 32 18.74 -11.92 -3.67
N LYS A 33 18.95 -12.90 -2.77
CA LYS A 33 19.80 -12.74 -1.59
C LYS A 33 21.22 -12.36 -1.96
N GLN A 34 21.79 -12.96 -3.01
CA GLN A 34 23.12 -12.62 -3.51
C GLN A 34 23.19 -11.18 -4.03
N ARG A 35 22.14 -10.70 -4.72
CA ARG A 35 22.06 -9.30 -5.16
C ARG A 35 22.03 -8.33 -3.98
N HIS A 36 21.24 -8.60 -2.94
CA HIS A 36 21.19 -7.76 -1.74
C HIS A 36 22.55 -7.65 -1.06
N LEU A 37 23.22 -8.79 -0.81
CA LEU A 37 24.57 -8.81 -0.22
C LEU A 37 25.59 -8.02 -1.06
N LYS A 38 25.44 -8.04 -2.39
CA LYS A 38 26.30 -7.28 -3.29
C LYS A 38 26.03 -5.78 -3.18
N ILE A 39 24.76 -5.37 -3.10
CA ILE A 39 24.38 -3.97 -2.89
C ILE A 39 24.95 -3.47 -1.56
N ASP A 40 24.75 -4.21 -0.47
CA ASP A 40 25.26 -3.86 0.87
C ASP A 40 26.78 -3.65 0.83
N SER A 41 27.51 -4.58 0.21
CA SER A 41 28.97 -4.48 0.05
C SER A 41 29.42 -3.29 -0.79
N VAL A 42 28.65 -2.93 -1.83
CA VAL A 42 28.92 -1.72 -2.65
C VAL A 42 28.70 -0.46 -1.82
N LEU A 43 27.61 -0.39 -1.04
CA LEU A 43 27.28 0.76 -0.20
C LEU A 43 28.28 0.93 0.95
N GLU A 44 28.62 -0.15 1.66
CA GLU A 44 29.61 -0.15 2.76
C GLU A 44 30.98 0.35 2.29
N LYS A 45 31.38 -0.02 1.06
CA LYS A 45 32.70 0.30 0.50
C LYS A 45 32.69 1.51 -0.43
N LYS A 46 31.58 2.24 -0.50
CA LYS A 46 31.38 3.36 -1.46
C LYS A 46 32.57 4.32 -1.48
N GLU A 47 33.09 4.73 -0.32
CA GLU A 47 34.21 5.68 -0.23
C GLU A 47 35.54 5.18 -0.81
N LYS A 48 35.70 3.86 -1.00
CA LYS A 48 36.90 3.26 -1.59
C LYS A 48 36.85 3.21 -3.11
N PHE A 49 35.71 3.51 -3.73
CA PHE A 49 35.58 3.54 -5.18
C PHE A 49 36.19 4.82 -5.78
N PRO A 50 36.67 4.77 -7.04
CA PRO A 50 37.05 5.97 -7.78
C PRO A 50 35.92 7.00 -7.80
N LEU A 51 36.26 8.30 -7.85
CA LEU A 51 35.28 9.41 -7.80
C LEU A 51 34.15 9.25 -8.83
N ARG A 52 34.47 8.83 -10.06
CA ARG A 52 33.47 8.57 -11.12
C ARG A 52 32.41 7.56 -10.68
N ASN A 53 32.83 6.47 -10.02
CA ASN A 53 31.93 5.43 -9.55
C ASN A 53 31.10 5.91 -8.36
N ARG A 54 31.70 6.64 -7.40
CA ARG A 54 30.97 7.23 -6.27
C ARG A 54 29.83 8.12 -6.74
N ASN A 55 30.11 9.04 -7.66
CA ASN A 55 29.09 9.93 -8.22
C ASN A 55 27.96 9.15 -8.92
N LYS A 56 28.30 8.07 -9.63
CA LYS A 56 27.26 7.24 -10.29
C LYS A 56 26.43 6.46 -9.29
N ILE A 57 27.04 5.95 -8.21
CA ILE A 57 26.34 5.30 -7.10
C ILE A 57 25.38 6.30 -6.45
N ASP A 58 25.81 7.54 -6.19
CA ASP A 58 24.95 8.58 -5.60
C ASP A 58 23.73 8.89 -6.45
N VAL A 59 23.91 9.04 -7.77
CA VAL A 59 22.80 9.24 -8.70
C VAL A 59 21.82 8.07 -8.66
N LEU A 60 22.33 6.83 -8.67
CA LEU A 60 21.48 5.63 -8.64
C LEU A 60 20.72 5.47 -7.31
N ILE A 61 21.35 5.77 -6.17
CA ILE A 61 20.70 5.75 -4.86
C ILE A 61 19.59 6.80 -4.83
N LYS A 62 19.88 8.02 -5.30
CA LYS A 62 18.89 9.09 -5.36
C LYS A 62 17.69 8.69 -6.22
N GLU A 63 17.93 8.23 -7.45
CA GLU A 63 16.86 7.77 -8.36
C GLU A 63 16.04 6.62 -7.75
N PHE A 64 16.68 5.70 -7.02
CA PHE A 64 15.99 4.61 -6.35
C PHE A 64 15.09 5.11 -5.21
N LEU A 65 15.62 5.99 -4.34
CA LEU A 65 14.86 6.53 -3.21
C LEU A 65 13.69 7.40 -3.68
N GLU A 66 13.89 8.24 -4.70
CA GLU A 66 12.82 9.05 -5.29
C GLU A 66 11.69 8.15 -5.82
N LYS A 67 12.03 7.15 -6.63
CA LYS A 67 11.03 6.21 -7.18
C LYS A 67 10.31 5.40 -6.12
N LEU A 68 11.03 4.90 -5.11
CA LEU A 68 10.41 4.14 -4.03
C LEU A 68 9.50 5.03 -3.17
N GLY A 69 9.92 6.27 -2.91
CA GLY A 69 9.07 7.23 -2.23
C GLY A 69 7.80 7.52 -3.03
N ASP A 70 7.91 7.76 -4.33
CA ASP A 70 6.76 7.98 -5.23
C ASP A 70 5.83 6.76 -5.26
N ASP A 71 6.36 5.54 -5.36
CA ASP A 71 5.58 4.30 -5.29
C ASP A 71 4.82 4.15 -3.96
N ILE A 72 5.45 4.48 -2.84
CA ILE A 72 4.79 4.50 -1.51
C ILE A 72 3.69 5.56 -1.45
N HIS A 73 3.90 6.73 -2.05
CA HIS A 73 2.86 7.77 -2.11
C HIS A 73 1.69 7.37 -2.99
N ASP A 74 1.95 6.73 -4.13
CA ASP A 74 0.93 6.16 -4.99
C ASP A 74 0.18 5.01 -4.31
N MET A 75 0.86 4.16 -3.53
CA MET A 75 0.21 3.15 -2.68
C MET A 75 -0.76 3.78 -1.68
N LEU A 76 -0.42 4.92 -1.08
CA LEU A 76 -1.28 5.61 -0.11
C LEU A 76 -2.42 6.41 -0.78
N CYS A 77 -2.22 6.86 -2.01
CA CYS A 77 -3.17 7.69 -2.77
C CYS A 77 -3.74 6.95 -3.99
N GLY A 78 -3.75 5.62 -3.95
CA GLY A 78 -4.06 4.77 -5.08
C GLY A 78 -5.55 4.50 -5.17
N ASP A 79 -6.25 5.27 -6.00
CA ASP A 79 -7.65 5.05 -6.36
C ASP A 79 -7.80 4.65 -7.84
N ASN A 80 -6.69 4.45 -8.56
CA ASN A 80 -6.69 4.25 -10.00
C ASN A 80 -7.33 2.90 -10.37
N ILE A 81 -8.45 2.98 -11.09
CA ILE A 81 -9.32 1.86 -11.47
C ILE A 81 -8.59 0.88 -12.42
N ASP A 82 -7.65 1.39 -13.22
CA ASP A 82 -6.97 0.66 -14.29
C ASP A 82 -5.72 -0.13 -13.84
N GLU A 83 -5.35 -0.03 -12.55
CA GLU A 83 -4.15 -0.68 -12.02
C GLU A 83 -4.48 -1.98 -11.27
N ILE A 84 -3.59 -2.98 -11.42
CA ILE A 84 -3.69 -4.26 -10.70
C ILE A 84 -3.58 -4.05 -9.17
N TYR A 85 -3.06 -2.89 -8.74
CA TYR A 85 -2.86 -2.52 -7.35
C TYR A 85 -3.61 -1.22 -7.03
N ARG A 86 -4.73 -1.32 -6.30
CA ARG A 86 -5.63 -0.20 -5.95
C ARG A 86 -5.33 0.39 -4.58
N GLY A 87 -4.11 0.90 -4.43
CA GLY A 87 -3.64 1.43 -3.15
C GLY A 87 -3.66 0.39 -2.03
N LEU A 88 -3.75 0.83 -0.79
CA LEU A 88 -3.75 -0.03 0.39
C LEU A 88 -5.01 -0.89 0.52
N ASP A 89 -4.80 -2.17 0.86
CA ASP A 89 -5.87 -3.16 1.05
C ASP A 89 -5.64 -3.99 2.32
N SER A 90 -6.55 -3.88 3.28
CA SER A 90 -6.48 -4.62 4.55
C SER A 90 -6.50 -6.15 4.43
N ASP A 91 -6.90 -6.70 3.28
CA ASP A 91 -6.83 -8.15 3.05
C ASP A 91 -5.42 -8.60 2.62
N ARG A 92 -4.60 -7.67 2.12
CA ARG A 92 -3.28 -7.93 1.55
C ARG A 92 -2.14 -7.34 2.37
N ASP A 93 -2.29 -6.10 2.80
CA ASP A 93 -1.24 -5.31 3.43
C ASP A 93 -1.43 -5.28 4.96
N THR A 94 -0.33 -5.35 5.70
CA THR A 94 -0.34 -5.29 7.17
C THR A 94 -0.01 -3.90 7.69
N GLU A 95 -0.46 -3.57 8.90
CA GLU A 95 -0.12 -2.29 9.55
C GLU A 95 1.40 -2.14 9.70
N GLU A 96 2.12 -3.23 9.99
CA GLU A 96 3.58 -3.21 10.14
C GLU A 96 4.31 -2.90 8.82
N GLU A 97 3.83 -3.43 7.69
CA GLU A 97 4.38 -3.11 6.36
C GLU A 97 4.18 -1.63 6.03
N VAL A 98 2.96 -1.12 6.25
CA VAL A 98 2.61 0.28 6.00
C VAL A 98 3.42 1.22 6.90
N GLU A 99 3.52 0.92 8.20
CA GLU A 99 4.34 1.70 9.13
C GLU A 99 5.82 1.68 8.73
N THR A 100 6.34 0.52 8.34
CA THR A 100 7.73 0.40 7.88
C THR A 100 7.98 1.31 6.68
N ALA A 101 7.12 1.26 5.66
CA ALA A 101 7.24 2.09 4.47
C ALA A 101 7.23 3.60 4.81
N ILE A 102 6.27 4.03 5.63
CA ILE A 102 6.14 5.44 6.04
C ILE A 102 7.34 5.90 6.87
N ARG A 103 7.88 5.07 7.75
CA ARG A 103 9.05 5.44 8.56
C ARG A 103 10.31 5.68 7.71
N PHE A 104 10.42 5.04 6.55
CA PHE A 104 11.50 5.29 5.60
C PHE A 104 11.29 6.59 4.80
N PHE A 105 10.04 6.96 4.53
CA PHE A 105 9.68 8.13 3.72
C PHE A 105 8.54 8.93 4.39
N PRO A 106 8.75 9.58 5.54
CA PRO A 106 7.68 10.24 6.26
C PRO A 106 7.08 11.41 5.47
N GLU A 107 7.88 12.09 4.66
CA GLU A 107 7.46 13.24 3.85
C GLU A 107 6.33 12.91 2.87
N VAL A 108 6.13 11.64 2.53
CA VAL A 108 5.03 11.24 1.63
C VAL A 108 3.67 11.60 2.20
N LEU A 109 3.51 11.63 3.53
CA LEU A 109 2.25 11.91 4.19
C LEU A 109 1.77 13.35 4.01
N SER A 110 2.66 14.29 3.68
CA SER A 110 2.30 15.69 3.43
C SER A 110 2.32 16.07 1.93
N ARG A 111 2.62 15.12 1.05
CA ARG A 111 2.56 15.33 -0.40
C ARG A 111 1.11 15.25 -0.87
N ARG A 112 0.57 16.37 -1.35
CA ARG A 112 -0.77 16.40 -1.92
C ARG A 112 -0.77 15.82 -3.34
N LYS A 113 -1.79 15.02 -3.66
CA LYS A 113 -2.04 14.50 -5.02
C LYS A 113 -3.20 15.25 -5.66
N ASP A 114 -3.10 15.52 -6.96
CA ASP A 114 -4.24 15.99 -7.75
C ASP A 114 -5.07 14.77 -8.13
N VAL A 115 -6.27 14.69 -7.57
CA VAL A 115 -7.13 13.50 -7.66
C VAL A 115 -8.13 13.69 -8.79
N TYR A 116 -8.92 14.77 -8.72
CA TYR A 116 -9.90 15.12 -9.75
C TYR A 116 -10.16 16.61 -9.79
N ALA A 117 -10.23 17.17 -11.00
CA ALA A 117 -10.57 18.57 -11.25
C ALA A 117 -9.69 19.60 -10.49
N GLY A 118 -8.43 19.25 -10.18
CA GLY A 118 -7.50 20.13 -9.48
C GLY A 118 -7.66 20.15 -7.96
N ILE A 119 -8.49 19.26 -7.40
CA ILE A 119 -8.65 19.11 -5.95
C ILE A 119 -7.44 18.37 -5.39
N LEU A 120 -6.78 18.99 -4.42
CA LEU A 120 -5.56 18.46 -3.82
C LEU A 120 -5.86 17.77 -2.49
N HIS A 121 -5.67 16.46 -2.43
CA HIS A 121 -5.82 15.69 -1.21
C HIS A 121 -4.50 15.25 -0.62
N TYR A 122 -4.43 15.23 0.70
CA TYR A 122 -3.40 14.50 1.44
C TYR A 122 -3.68 12.99 1.40
N PRO A 123 -2.65 12.14 1.49
CA PRO A 123 -2.83 10.69 1.45
C PRO A 123 -3.84 10.17 2.49
N ILE A 124 -3.87 10.74 3.69
CA ILE A 124 -4.84 10.33 4.73
C ILE A 124 -6.31 10.59 4.34
N GLN A 125 -6.57 11.56 3.46
CA GLN A 125 -7.90 11.82 2.92
C GLN A 125 -8.27 10.76 1.87
N GLU A 126 -7.32 10.36 1.02
CA GLU A 126 -7.49 9.27 0.04
C GLU A 126 -7.78 7.92 0.71
N LEU A 127 -7.19 7.65 1.88
CA LEU A 127 -7.49 6.42 2.62
C LEU A 127 -8.94 6.35 3.13
N ALA A 128 -9.63 7.49 3.20
CA ALA A 128 -11.02 7.53 3.66
C ALA A 128 -12.03 7.34 2.53
N ILE A 129 -11.64 7.58 1.27
CA ILE A 129 -12.58 7.63 0.13
C ILE A 129 -12.13 6.73 -1.02
N THR A 130 -13.10 6.25 -1.77
CA THR A 130 -12.89 5.52 -3.03
C THR A 130 -14.01 5.86 -3.98
N LEU A 131 -13.72 5.85 -5.28
CA LEU A 131 -14.70 6.10 -6.31
C LEU A 131 -15.40 4.79 -6.67
N ASP A 132 -16.72 4.76 -6.56
CA ASP A 132 -17.49 3.60 -7.00
C ASP A 132 -17.57 3.54 -8.53
N GLU A 133 -17.26 2.38 -9.09
CA GLU A 133 -17.21 2.21 -10.55
C GLU A 133 -18.59 2.23 -11.21
N ASP A 134 -19.64 1.84 -10.49
CA ASP A 134 -20.97 1.68 -11.07
C ASP A 134 -21.67 3.03 -11.22
N ASP A 135 -21.51 3.91 -10.23
CA ASP A 135 -22.21 5.21 -10.19
C ASP A 135 -21.30 6.44 -10.17
N GLY A 136 -19.97 6.27 -10.06
CA GLY A 136 -19.02 7.38 -9.98
C GLY A 136 -19.16 8.22 -8.71
N CYS A 137 -19.84 7.72 -7.68
CA CYS A 137 -19.98 8.41 -6.41
C CYS A 137 -18.85 8.03 -5.46
N TRP A 138 -18.42 9.02 -4.67
CA TRP A 138 -17.46 8.79 -3.59
C TRP A 138 -18.09 7.99 -2.45
N ARG A 139 -17.38 6.96 -2.00
CA ARG A 139 -17.76 6.08 -0.89
C ARG A 139 -16.60 5.92 0.08
N CYS A 140 -16.88 5.41 1.28
CA CYS A 140 -15.83 5.10 2.25
C CYS A 140 -14.94 3.94 1.74
N ASN A 141 -13.62 4.12 1.80
CA ASN A 141 -12.67 3.07 1.40
C ASN A 141 -12.51 2.02 2.51
N LEU A 142 -13.41 1.04 2.55
CA LEU A 142 -13.42 -0.02 3.57
C LEU A 142 -12.13 -0.88 3.62
N LYS A 143 -11.36 -0.89 2.52
CA LYS A 143 -10.09 -1.62 2.41
C LYS A 143 -8.92 -0.84 3.00
N ALA A 144 -8.92 0.49 2.89
CA ALA A 144 -7.83 1.33 3.36
C ALA A 144 -8.09 2.00 4.73
N VAL A 145 -9.36 2.11 5.13
CA VAL A 145 -9.77 2.88 6.33
C VAL A 145 -9.06 2.45 7.61
N SER A 146 -8.73 1.14 7.76
CA SER A 146 -8.03 0.60 8.93
C SER A 146 -6.61 1.14 9.10
N PHE A 147 -6.01 1.69 8.05
CA PHE A 147 -4.68 2.30 8.12
C PHE A 147 -4.71 3.77 8.55
N ILE A 148 -5.88 4.41 8.62
CA ILE A 148 -5.99 5.83 9.01
C ILE A 148 -5.40 6.10 10.41
N PRO A 149 -5.68 5.30 11.46
CA PRO A 149 -5.12 5.54 12.78
C PRO A 149 -3.59 5.52 12.80
N ILE A 150 -2.97 4.57 12.09
CA ILE A 150 -1.51 4.45 12.04
C ILE A 150 -0.88 5.60 11.24
N VAL A 151 -1.48 5.98 10.11
CA VAL A 151 -1.04 7.11 9.31
C VAL A 151 -1.14 8.43 10.08
N ALA A 152 -2.27 8.69 10.76
CA ALA A 152 -2.44 9.88 11.59
C ALA A 152 -1.41 9.93 12.73
N ARG A 153 -1.20 8.80 13.41
CA ARG A 153 -0.23 8.68 14.49
C ARG A 153 1.19 9.00 13.99
N LEU A 154 1.60 8.43 12.87
CA LEU A 154 2.92 8.69 12.29
C LEU A 154 3.06 10.14 11.82
N ALA A 155 2.02 10.71 11.22
CA ALA A 155 2.00 12.11 10.81
C ALA A 155 2.22 13.07 12.00
N ILE A 156 1.63 12.76 13.16
CA ILE A 156 1.85 13.49 14.43
C ILE A 156 3.28 13.26 14.93
N GLU A 157 3.75 12.01 14.95
CA GLU A 157 5.08 11.64 15.41
C GLU A 157 6.18 12.41 14.66
N PHE A 158 6.02 12.56 13.34
CA PHE A 158 6.96 13.28 12.48
C PHE A 158 6.72 14.79 12.40
N GLY A 159 5.68 15.32 13.05
CA GLY A 159 5.37 16.76 13.06
C GLY A 159 5.07 17.31 11.66
N LEU A 160 4.41 16.53 10.81
CA LEU A 160 4.17 16.89 9.40
C LEU A 160 2.98 17.85 9.20
N PHE A 161 2.18 18.05 10.25
CA PHE A 161 0.98 18.87 10.26
C PHE A 161 0.93 19.73 11.51
N GLU A 162 0.14 20.81 11.46
CA GLU A 162 -0.10 21.64 12.64
C GLU A 162 -0.87 20.85 13.71
N GLU A 163 -0.69 21.20 14.99
CA GLU A 163 -1.34 20.48 16.09
C GLU A 163 -2.88 20.45 15.93
N VAL A 164 -3.45 21.53 15.39
CA VAL A 164 -4.89 21.67 15.14
C VAL A 164 -5.40 20.76 14.03
N GLU A 165 -4.53 20.31 13.14
CA GLU A 165 -4.86 19.38 12.05
C GLU A 165 -4.83 17.91 12.52
N ARG A 166 -4.27 17.64 13.70
CA ARG A 166 -4.25 16.32 14.35
C ARG A 166 -3.74 15.21 13.43
N GLY A 167 -2.60 15.43 12.79
CA GLY A 167 -1.99 14.46 11.86
C GLY A 167 -2.73 14.36 10.52
N GLY A 168 -3.35 15.45 10.07
CA GLY A 168 -4.09 15.52 8.81
C GLY A 168 -5.56 15.10 8.91
N LEU A 169 -6.00 14.53 10.04
CA LEU A 169 -7.40 14.12 10.25
C LEU A 169 -8.38 15.30 10.13
N LEU A 170 -7.96 16.48 10.56
CA LEU A 170 -8.76 17.71 10.53
C LEU A 170 -8.34 18.67 9.42
N SER A 171 -7.44 18.25 8.52
CA SER A 171 -7.09 19.04 7.34
C SER A 171 -8.29 19.10 6.42
N ILE A 172 -8.62 20.33 6.04
CA ILE A 172 -9.80 20.66 5.24
C ILE A 172 -9.39 20.67 3.76
N ASP A 173 -10.11 19.92 2.93
CA ASP A 173 -9.97 19.95 1.47
C ASP A 173 -10.66 21.18 0.85
N ASP A 174 -10.55 21.31 -0.47
CA ASP A 174 -11.14 22.44 -1.20
C ASP A 174 -12.68 22.47 -1.15
N GLN A 175 -13.31 21.36 -0.74
CA GLN A 175 -14.76 21.24 -0.55
C GLN A 175 -15.21 21.47 0.89
N SER A 176 -14.29 21.86 1.78
CA SER A 176 -14.54 22.04 3.21
C SER A 176 -14.80 20.75 4.00
N TYR A 177 -14.41 19.58 3.47
CA TYR A 177 -14.47 18.31 4.18
C TYR A 177 -13.10 17.93 4.76
N ASN A 178 -13.13 17.09 5.79
CA ASN A 178 -11.93 16.49 6.37
C ASN A 178 -12.12 14.97 6.42
N VAL A 179 -11.10 14.25 6.87
CA VAL A 179 -11.13 12.78 6.96
C VAL A 179 -12.36 12.29 7.73
N LEU A 180 -12.71 12.93 8.84
CA LEU A 180 -13.85 12.52 9.66
C LEU A 180 -15.20 12.72 8.94
N HIS A 181 -15.34 13.80 8.17
CA HIS A 181 -16.51 13.99 7.33
C HIS A 181 -16.61 12.88 6.28
N HIS A 182 -15.51 12.57 5.60
CA HIS A 182 -15.45 11.51 4.57
C HIS A 182 -15.81 10.13 5.12
N LEU A 183 -15.33 9.79 6.32
CA LEU A 183 -15.71 8.55 7.00
C LEU A 183 -17.20 8.50 7.36
N MET A 184 -17.81 9.66 7.66
CA MET A 184 -19.24 9.77 7.92
C MET A 184 -20.10 9.77 6.66
N PHE A 185 -19.52 9.97 5.47
CA PHE A 185 -20.19 9.87 4.17
C PHE A 185 -20.45 8.39 3.80
N SER A 186 -21.21 7.69 4.64
CA SER A 186 -21.85 6.43 4.27
C SER A 186 -23.11 6.78 3.47
N ASN A 187 -22.95 6.84 2.15
CA ASN A 187 -23.95 6.82 1.06
C ASN A 187 -25.33 7.49 1.30
N PRO A 188 -25.80 8.43 0.45
CA PRO A 188 -27.21 8.83 0.42
C PRO A 188 -28.18 7.74 -0.09
N ILE A 189 -27.70 6.56 -0.51
CA ILE A 189 -28.52 5.55 -1.20
C ILE A 189 -29.03 4.47 -0.22
N GLU A 190 -30.35 4.55 -0.02
CA GLU A 190 -31.33 3.62 0.56
C GLU A 190 -31.20 3.26 2.05
N ARG A 191 -32.25 3.64 2.79
CA ARG A 191 -32.50 3.41 4.22
C ARG A 191 -32.29 1.98 4.70
N ASP A 192 -32.20 0.98 3.81
CA ASP A 192 -32.16 -0.43 4.16
C ASP A 192 -30.74 -1.00 4.38
N ASN A 193 -29.66 -0.33 3.94
CA ASN A 193 -28.28 -0.83 4.11
C ASN A 193 -27.40 0.02 5.05
N ARG A 194 -27.97 1.08 5.63
CA ARG A 194 -27.24 2.01 6.52
C ARG A 194 -26.79 1.33 7.82
N GLU A 195 -27.65 0.49 8.39
CA GLU A 195 -27.35 -0.26 9.61
C GLU A 195 -26.19 -1.23 9.38
N GLN A 196 -26.17 -1.97 8.26
CA GLN A 196 -25.11 -2.93 7.96
C GLN A 196 -23.74 -2.27 7.72
N HIS A 197 -23.70 -1.08 7.11
CA HIS A 197 -22.44 -0.35 6.91
C HIS A 197 -21.90 0.23 8.22
N HIS A 198 -22.77 0.76 9.08
CA HIS A 198 -22.36 1.27 10.39
C HIS A 198 -21.92 0.12 11.30
N GLU A 199 -22.65 -1.00 11.28
CA GLU A 199 -22.32 -2.23 12.02
C GLU A 199 -21.00 -2.84 11.53
N ALA A 200 -20.72 -2.87 10.22
CA ALA A 200 -19.43 -3.37 9.70
C ALA A 200 -18.24 -2.48 10.07
N ILE A 201 -18.42 -1.16 10.14
CA ILE A 201 -17.40 -0.24 10.67
C ILE A 201 -17.24 -0.52 12.17
N ASP A 202 -18.33 -0.53 12.93
CA ASP A 202 -18.29 -0.71 14.36
C ASP A 202 -17.69 -2.07 14.75
N ASP A 203 -18.00 -3.15 14.05
CA ASP A 203 -17.43 -4.48 14.29
C ASP A 203 -15.93 -4.54 13.96
N LYS A 204 -15.46 -3.80 12.96
CA LYS A 204 -14.04 -3.74 12.61
C LYS A 204 -13.23 -2.90 13.62
N TYR A 205 -13.84 -1.93 14.29
CA TYR A 205 -13.17 -0.97 15.17
C TYR A 205 -13.46 -1.09 16.67
N PHE A 206 -14.55 -1.75 17.09
CA PHE A 206 -14.98 -1.87 18.49
C PHE A 206 -14.93 -3.29 19.05
N GLN A 207 -14.31 -4.25 18.35
CA GLN A 207 -13.95 -5.53 18.97
C GLN A 207 -12.74 -5.35 19.90
N VAL A 208 -13.03 -4.98 21.15
CA VAL A 208 -12.08 -4.96 22.30
C VAL A 208 -12.14 -6.29 23.04
#